data_AF-A0A0V1L1Z8-F1
#
_entry.id   AF-A0A0V1L1Z8-F1
#
_cell.length_a   1.000
_cell.length_b   1.000
_cell.length_c   1.000
_cell.angle_alpha   90.00
_cell.angle_beta   90.00
_cell.angle_gamma   90.00
#
_symmetry.space_group_name_H-M   'P 1'
#
loop_
_entity.id
_entity.type
_entity.pdbx_description
1 polymer ?
#
loop_
_entity_poly.entity_id
_entity_poly.type
_entity_poly.pdbx_seq_one_letter_code
_entity_poly.pdbx_strand_id
1 'polypeptide(L)'
;MYQFYRKYCFNCGNYFISISKEKEKMLALLIFFISKSLISADNPAPFSCITCASKELQKAWHLTSFPRMMEEDSFTLQCSDKQVATVESCSTLCVAMVMNKPSLDGKEETLYVRGCLDRLYGAGEIDKSYASKCQEGRVSHFDSQNKRIRSKALVYFCDSDRCNAGSYEDLKGFCKKQDTKLIDCYECADGDKCDRGHSCSGEFCLKTVTRINEVAQTIRTCSSINPLAPVKEFGNDKAICAHIEMENHMWTRLAKPNIRIASDHCYCQDNYCNSANFLTLSGMTIITFILLLGSTCVML
;
A
#
# COMPACT_ATOMS: atom_id res chain seq x y z
N MET A 1 -23.72 -80.62 -36.64
CA MET A 1 -22.71 -81.00 -35.64
C MET A 1 -21.35 -80.55 -36.19
N TYR A 2 -20.68 -79.62 -35.49
CA TYR A 2 -19.31 -79.09 -35.71
C TYR A 2 -18.97 -78.36 -37.03
N GLN A 3 -19.12 -77.03 -37.04
CA GLN A 3 -18.02 -76.05 -37.13
C GLN A 3 -18.60 -74.63 -37.31
N PHE A 4 -18.90 -73.99 -36.18
CA PHE A 4 -19.10 -72.55 -36.04
C PHE A 4 -17.80 -71.96 -35.45
N TYR A 5 -17.42 -70.75 -35.86
CA TYR A 5 -16.22 -69.97 -35.47
C TYR A 5 -14.91 -70.21 -36.25
N ARG A 6 -14.71 -69.42 -37.33
CA ARG A 6 -13.43 -68.76 -37.64
C ARG A 6 -13.55 -67.83 -38.86
N LYS A 7 -13.71 -66.52 -38.62
CA LYS A 7 -13.13 -65.43 -39.43
C LYS A 7 -13.37 -64.09 -38.74
N TYR A 8 -12.69 -63.90 -37.61
CA TYR A 8 -12.55 -62.61 -36.95
C TYR A 8 -11.27 -61.91 -37.44
N CYS A 9 -11.43 -60.61 -37.71
CA CYS A 9 -10.43 -59.55 -37.59
C CYS A 9 -9.07 -59.72 -38.28
N PHE A 10 -8.97 -59.21 -39.51
CA PHE A 10 -7.70 -58.90 -40.16
C PHE A 10 -7.81 -57.54 -40.87
N ASN A 11 -8.06 -56.45 -40.14
CA ASN A 11 -7.76 -55.07 -40.60
C ASN A 11 -7.97 -53.93 -39.59
N CYS A 12 -8.27 -54.20 -38.30
CA CYS A 12 -8.41 -53.12 -37.31
C CYS A 12 -7.08 -52.69 -36.66
N GLY A 13 -5.98 -53.44 -36.84
CA GLY A 13 -4.70 -53.16 -36.15
C GLY A 13 -3.95 -51.93 -36.67
N ASN A 14 -3.91 -51.71 -37.99
CA ASN A 14 -3.14 -50.60 -38.56
C ASN A 14 -3.82 -49.24 -38.38
N TYR A 15 -5.15 -49.20 -38.35
CA TYR A 15 -5.90 -47.95 -38.12
C TYR A 15 -5.82 -47.47 -36.66
N PHE A 16 -5.85 -48.39 -35.69
CA PHE A 16 -5.73 -48.04 -34.27
C PHE A 16 -4.32 -47.56 -33.89
N ILE A 17 -3.27 -48.15 -34.47
CA ILE A 17 -1.87 -47.76 -34.20
C ILE A 17 -1.55 -46.39 -34.81
N SER A 18 -2.10 -46.06 -35.99
CA SER A 18 -1.93 -44.74 -36.62
C SER A 18 -2.57 -43.61 -35.79
N ILE A 19 -3.81 -43.83 -35.32
CA ILE A 19 -4.54 -42.85 -34.49
C ILE A 19 -3.87 -42.68 -33.12
N SER A 20 -3.29 -43.75 -32.55
CA SER A 20 -2.55 -43.70 -31.29
C SER A 20 -1.28 -42.84 -31.39
N LYS A 21 -0.47 -43.00 -32.45
CA LYS A 21 0.75 -42.19 -32.66
C LYS A 21 0.46 -40.73 -32.98
N GLU A 22 -0.62 -40.43 -33.72
CA GLU A 22 -1.04 -39.04 -33.97
C GLU A 22 -1.56 -38.36 -32.71
N LYS A 23 -2.33 -39.07 -31.88
CA LYS A 23 -2.81 -38.57 -30.59
C LYS A 23 -1.68 -38.34 -29.60
N GLU A 24 -0.66 -39.20 -29.56
CA GLU A 24 0.55 -38.99 -28.76
C GLU A 24 1.35 -37.77 -29.23
N LYS A 25 1.49 -37.57 -30.55
CA LYS A 25 2.14 -36.37 -31.10
C LYS A 25 1.36 -35.09 -30.79
N MET A 26 0.04 -35.13 -30.93
CA MET A 26 -0.85 -34.00 -30.58
C MET A 26 -0.80 -33.70 -29.08
N LEU A 27 -0.79 -34.72 -28.22
CA LEU A 27 -0.66 -34.56 -26.76
C LEU A 27 0.71 -34.01 -26.38
N ALA A 28 1.79 -34.49 -27.01
CA ALA A 28 3.14 -33.96 -26.81
C ALA A 28 3.27 -32.51 -27.29
N LEU A 29 2.65 -32.16 -28.43
CA LEU A 29 2.55 -30.77 -28.91
C LEU A 29 1.72 -29.91 -27.96
N LEU A 30 0.61 -30.41 -27.43
CA LEU A 30 -0.22 -29.69 -26.46
C LEU A 30 0.54 -29.45 -25.15
N ILE A 31 1.25 -30.46 -24.63
CA ILE A 31 2.12 -30.34 -23.46
C ILE A 31 3.27 -29.37 -23.73
N PHE A 32 3.87 -29.41 -24.94
CA PHE A 32 4.91 -28.46 -25.35
C PHE A 32 4.37 -27.02 -25.42
N PHE A 33 3.18 -26.80 -25.98
CA PHE A 33 2.53 -25.49 -26.00
C PHE A 33 2.13 -25.02 -24.60
N ILE A 34 1.55 -25.88 -23.76
CA ILE A 34 1.20 -25.57 -22.36
C ILE A 34 2.46 -25.26 -21.54
N SER A 35 3.55 -26.00 -21.74
CA SER A 35 4.85 -25.73 -21.09
C SER A 35 5.49 -24.42 -21.57
N LYS A 36 5.34 -24.04 -22.84
CA LYS A 36 5.76 -22.72 -23.34
C LYS A 36 4.88 -21.59 -22.82
N SER A 37 3.58 -21.82 -22.66
CA SER A 37 2.64 -20.85 -22.06
C SER A 37 2.85 -20.68 -20.55
N LEU A 38 3.34 -21.70 -19.83
CA LEU A 38 3.60 -21.65 -18.39
C LEU A 38 4.99 -21.08 -18.01
N ILE A 39 5.91 -20.94 -18.96
CA ILE A 39 7.28 -20.45 -18.67
C ILE A 39 7.45 -18.95 -18.96
N SER A 40 6.47 -18.28 -19.55
CA SER A 40 6.46 -16.81 -19.66
C SER A 40 5.80 -16.17 -18.43
N ALA A 41 6.25 -16.56 -17.24
CA ALA A 41 6.18 -15.63 -16.12
C ALA A 41 7.20 -14.55 -16.43
N ASP A 42 6.74 -13.38 -16.90
CA ASP A 42 7.53 -12.15 -16.86
C ASP A 42 7.99 -11.95 -15.42
N ASN A 43 9.17 -12.46 -15.09
CA ASN A 43 9.96 -11.95 -13.98
C ASN A 43 10.71 -10.76 -14.56
N PRO A 44 10.15 -9.52 -14.51
CA PRO A 44 10.91 -8.36 -14.91
C PRO A 44 12.22 -8.38 -14.13
N ALA A 45 13.33 -8.18 -14.84
CA ALA A 45 14.64 -8.07 -14.21
C ALA A 45 14.52 -7.03 -13.07
N PRO A 46 15.00 -7.35 -11.86
CA PRO A 46 14.79 -6.48 -10.74
C PRO A 46 15.58 -5.18 -10.99
N PHE A 47 14.88 -4.06 -10.96
CA PHE A 47 15.49 -2.74 -11.08
C PHE A 47 15.91 -2.25 -9.70
N SER A 48 16.83 -1.29 -9.68
CA SER A 48 17.41 -0.77 -8.46
C SER A 48 16.79 0.58 -8.08
N CYS A 49 16.43 0.79 -6.82
CA CYS A 49 15.97 2.10 -6.33
C CYS A 49 17.00 2.72 -5.39
N ILE A 50 16.99 4.05 -5.33
CA ILE A 50 17.64 4.75 -4.23
C ILE A 50 16.82 4.53 -2.97
N THR A 51 17.49 4.15 -1.88
CA THR A 51 16.89 3.90 -0.57
C THR A 51 17.51 4.83 0.46
N CYS A 52 16.74 5.79 0.97
CA CYS A 52 17.13 6.65 2.09
C CYS A 52 15.93 7.43 2.64
N ALA A 53 16.08 7.96 3.86
CA ALA A 53 15.21 8.99 4.41
C ALA A 53 16.01 10.10 5.09
N SER A 54 15.48 11.32 5.09
CA SER A 54 16.05 12.43 5.88
C SER A 54 16.09 12.07 7.36
N LYS A 55 17.20 12.40 8.05
CA LYS A 55 17.45 12.00 9.44
C LYS A 55 16.34 12.46 10.41
N GLU A 56 15.74 13.60 10.13
CA GLU A 56 14.69 14.23 10.92
C GLU A 56 13.39 13.41 10.90
N LEU A 57 13.16 12.62 9.86
CA LEU A 57 12.02 11.73 9.75
C LEU A 57 12.10 10.54 10.71
N GLN A 58 13.28 10.25 11.31
CA GLN A 58 13.42 9.17 12.30
C GLN A 58 12.51 9.39 13.52
N LYS A 59 12.20 10.65 13.85
CA LYS A 59 11.30 11.03 14.95
C LYS A 59 9.97 11.60 14.47
N ALA A 60 9.76 11.67 13.15
CA ALA A 60 8.62 12.32 12.53
C ALA A 60 8.08 11.52 11.34
N TRP A 61 8.21 10.19 11.38
CA TRP A 61 7.83 9.31 10.28
C TRP A 61 6.35 9.43 9.93
N HIS A 62 5.51 9.79 10.90
CA HIS A 62 4.07 10.04 10.72
C HIS A 62 3.77 11.13 9.68
N LEU A 63 4.73 12.01 9.36
CA LEU A 63 4.57 13.00 8.29
C LEU A 63 4.55 12.36 6.90
N THR A 64 5.25 11.24 6.73
CA THR A 64 5.45 10.62 5.42
C THR A 64 4.23 9.87 4.92
N SER A 65 3.30 9.52 5.83
CA SER A 65 2.12 8.71 5.54
C SER A 65 2.44 7.29 5.03
N PHE A 66 3.72 6.90 5.00
CA PHE A 66 4.12 5.52 4.78
C PHE A 66 3.88 4.72 6.07
N PRO A 67 3.25 3.54 5.96
CA PRO A 67 2.91 2.73 7.10
C PRO A 67 4.14 2.13 7.78
N ARG A 68 5.09 1.62 7.00
CA ARG A 68 6.32 1.05 7.55
C ARG A 68 7.45 2.07 7.53
N MET A 69 8.09 2.23 8.69
CA MET A 69 9.33 3.00 8.81
C MET A 69 10.49 2.23 8.19
N MET A 70 11.41 2.94 7.54
CA MET A 70 12.66 2.38 7.01
C MET A 70 13.56 1.85 8.14
N GLU A 71 14.54 1.04 7.77
CA GLU A 71 15.58 0.60 8.70
C GLU A 71 16.44 1.78 9.17
N GLU A 72 17.02 1.68 10.38
CA GLU A 72 17.68 2.80 11.05
C GLU A 72 18.86 3.37 10.25
N ASP A 73 19.58 2.51 9.53
CA ASP A 73 20.71 2.85 8.67
C ASP A 73 20.32 3.63 7.40
N SER A 74 19.04 3.57 7.02
CA SER A 74 18.51 4.32 5.88
C SER A 74 18.30 5.81 6.20
N PHE A 75 18.32 6.21 7.47
CA PHE A 75 18.17 7.60 7.90
C PHE A 75 19.49 8.35 7.87
N THR A 76 19.61 9.31 6.96
CA THR A 76 20.86 10.03 6.71
C THR A 76 20.64 11.51 6.40
N LEU A 77 21.63 12.34 6.76
CA LEU A 77 21.68 13.76 6.35
C LEU A 77 21.94 13.91 4.85
N GLN A 78 22.36 12.83 4.18
CA GLN A 78 22.70 12.81 2.77
C GLN A 78 21.56 12.31 1.88
N CYS A 79 20.35 12.11 2.41
CA CYS A 79 19.19 11.74 1.59
C CYS A 79 18.70 12.96 0.80
N SER A 80 19.52 13.43 -0.12
CA SER A 80 19.32 14.60 -0.97
C SER A 80 20.02 14.35 -2.30
N ASP A 81 19.91 15.30 -3.21
CA ASP A 81 20.07 15.13 -4.66
C ASP A 81 21.44 14.65 -5.14
N LYS A 82 22.45 14.53 -4.27
CA LYS A 82 23.86 14.45 -4.67
C LYS A 82 24.78 13.56 -3.84
N GLN A 83 24.36 12.96 -2.73
CA GLN A 83 25.29 12.19 -1.88
C GLN A 83 24.71 10.87 -1.37
N VAL A 84 25.63 9.89 -1.32
CA VAL A 84 25.53 8.50 -0.85
C VAL A 84 24.17 8.10 -0.31
N ALA A 85 23.34 7.57 -1.20
CA ALA A 85 22.17 6.80 -0.82
C ALA A 85 22.41 5.33 -1.19
N THR A 86 21.95 4.42 -0.34
CA THR A 86 22.06 2.99 -0.62
C THR A 86 21.18 2.66 -1.81
N VAL A 87 21.58 1.64 -2.55
CA VAL A 87 20.85 1.17 -3.73
C VAL A 87 20.34 -0.22 -3.40
N GLU A 88 19.02 -0.41 -3.43
CA GLU A 88 18.37 -1.69 -3.18
C GLU A 88 17.67 -2.19 -4.44
N SER A 89 17.64 -3.50 -4.62
CA SER A 89 16.91 -4.15 -5.70
C SER A 89 15.43 -4.32 -5.33
N CYS A 90 14.51 -3.87 -6.17
CA CYS A 90 13.08 -3.83 -5.87
C CYS A 90 12.27 -4.70 -6.83
N SER A 91 11.16 -5.25 -6.33
CA SER A 91 10.29 -6.15 -7.11
C SER A 91 9.07 -5.45 -7.73
N THR A 92 8.77 -4.24 -7.27
CA THR A 92 7.53 -3.50 -7.54
C THR A 92 7.76 -2.16 -8.22
N LEU A 93 7.82 -1.05 -7.47
CA LEU A 93 8.05 0.33 -7.92
C LEU A 93 9.09 0.99 -7.00
N CYS A 94 9.87 1.92 -7.53
CA CYS A 94 10.54 2.93 -6.70
C CYS A 94 9.53 4.01 -6.31
N VAL A 95 9.78 4.65 -5.17
CA VAL A 95 9.11 5.90 -4.78
C VAL A 95 10.12 6.97 -4.39
N ALA A 96 9.81 8.21 -4.73
CA ALA A 96 10.39 9.41 -4.15
C ALA A 96 9.28 10.28 -3.60
N MET A 97 9.31 10.52 -2.29
CA MET A 97 8.51 11.55 -1.63
C MET A 97 9.43 12.68 -1.20
N VAL A 98 9.05 13.91 -1.54
CA VAL A 98 9.78 15.11 -1.11
C VAL A 98 8.80 16.04 -0.43
N MET A 99 9.15 16.53 0.75
CA MET A 99 8.32 17.42 1.56
C MET A 99 9.09 18.67 1.96
N ASN A 100 8.58 19.84 1.60
CA ASN A 100 9.06 21.13 2.10
C ASN A 100 8.18 21.53 3.30
N LYS A 101 8.74 21.36 4.49
CA LYS A 101 8.11 21.67 5.78
C LYS A 101 8.56 23.06 6.24
N PRO A 102 7.66 23.95 6.71
CA PRO A 102 8.09 25.18 7.37
C PRO A 102 8.76 24.88 8.72
N SER A 103 9.96 25.42 8.95
CA SER A 103 10.66 25.34 10.22
C SER A 103 10.20 26.43 11.21
N LEU A 104 10.56 26.27 12.48
CA LEU A 104 10.26 27.26 13.53
C LEU A 104 10.87 28.64 13.25
N ASP A 105 12.00 28.68 12.55
CA ASP A 105 12.71 29.91 12.19
C ASP A 105 12.21 30.51 10.87
N GLY A 106 11.13 29.96 10.30
CA GLY A 106 10.52 30.41 9.05
C GLY A 106 11.25 29.96 7.79
N LYS A 107 12.30 29.13 7.90
CA LYS A 107 12.98 28.52 6.74
C LYS A 107 12.25 27.25 6.31
N GLU A 108 12.06 27.03 5.01
CA GLU A 108 11.57 25.73 4.52
C GLU A 108 12.69 24.69 4.67
N GLU A 109 12.37 23.57 5.31
CA GLU A 109 13.20 22.38 5.45
C GLU A 109 12.72 21.33 4.45
N THR A 110 13.61 20.83 3.60
CA THR A 110 13.29 19.80 2.61
C THR A 110 13.63 18.41 3.15
N LEU A 111 12.61 17.56 3.22
CA LEU A 111 12.69 16.19 3.70
C LEU A 111 12.44 15.23 2.54
N TYR A 112 13.19 14.13 2.51
CA TYR A 112 13.13 13.12 1.46
C TYR A 112 12.83 11.75 2.04
N VAL A 113 12.04 10.97 1.30
CA VAL A 113 11.92 9.52 1.47
C VAL A 113 12.06 8.88 0.10
N ARG A 114 12.99 7.96 -0.05
CA ARG A 114 13.25 7.22 -1.28
C ARG A 114 13.38 5.74 -0.94
N GLY A 115 12.80 4.87 -1.74
CA GLY A 115 12.98 3.43 -1.55
C GLY A 115 12.14 2.58 -2.49
N CYS A 116 12.19 1.27 -2.26
CA CYS A 116 11.23 0.34 -2.85
C CYS A 116 9.85 0.53 -2.20
N LEU A 117 8.80 0.52 -3.01
CA LEU A 117 7.45 0.76 -2.54
C LEU A 117 6.90 -0.38 -1.67
N ASP A 118 7.17 -1.62 -2.05
CA ASP A 118 6.83 -2.84 -1.29
C ASP A 118 7.44 -2.85 0.12
N ARG A 119 8.64 -2.29 0.32
CA ARG A 119 9.28 -2.16 1.63
C ARG A 119 8.58 -1.17 2.54
N LEU A 120 8.04 -0.08 1.97
CA LEU A 120 7.38 0.99 2.72
C LEU A 120 5.90 0.69 3.00
N TYR A 121 5.25 -0.13 2.16
CA TYR A 121 3.83 -0.52 2.34
C TYR A 121 3.60 -1.87 2.99
N GLY A 122 4.55 -2.80 2.94
CA GLY A 122 4.35 -4.16 3.43
C GLY A 122 3.59 -5.03 2.43
N ALA A 123 2.83 -6.02 2.94
CA ALA A 123 2.11 -6.97 2.09
C ALA A 123 0.88 -6.29 1.43
N GLY A 124 0.86 -6.29 0.11
CA GLY A 124 -0.24 -5.78 -0.71
C GLY A 124 0.13 -5.84 -2.19
N GLU A 125 -0.85 -6.01 -3.07
CA GLU A 125 -0.58 -5.96 -4.51
C GLU A 125 -0.31 -4.52 -4.95
N ILE A 126 0.83 -4.29 -5.59
CA ILE A 126 1.18 -2.98 -6.15
C ILE A 126 0.71 -2.90 -7.60
N ASP A 127 -0.03 -1.83 -7.93
CA ASP A 127 -0.40 -1.46 -9.28
C ASP A 127 0.77 -0.80 -9.99
N LYS A 128 1.47 -1.60 -10.80
CA LYS A 128 2.56 -1.12 -11.66
C LYS A 128 2.10 -0.07 -12.68
N SER A 129 0.79 0.09 -12.94
CA SER A 129 0.27 1.19 -13.78
C SER A 129 0.58 2.58 -13.21
N TYR A 130 0.95 2.66 -11.92
CA TYR A 130 1.38 3.90 -11.29
C TYR A 130 2.82 4.31 -11.61
N ALA A 131 3.58 3.50 -12.34
CA ALA A 131 4.88 3.91 -12.86
C ALA A 131 4.76 5.24 -13.64
N SER A 132 5.73 6.13 -13.42
CA SER A 132 5.79 7.49 -13.95
C SER A 132 4.65 8.43 -13.52
N LYS A 133 3.80 8.06 -12.55
CA LYS A 133 2.81 8.97 -11.98
C LYS A 133 3.45 9.81 -10.87
N CYS A 134 3.13 11.10 -10.88
CA CYS A 134 3.45 12.03 -9.81
C CYS A 134 2.20 12.75 -9.32
N GLN A 135 2.13 13.02 -8.02
CA GLN A 135 1.23 14.00 -7.42
C GLN A 135 2.03 15.05 -6.66
N GLU A 136 1.61 16.32 -6.74
CA GLU A 136 2.21 17.45 -6.03
C GLU A 136 1.09 18.29 -5.41
N GLY A 137 1.32 18.81 -4.21
CA GLY A 137 0.47 19.86 -3.67
C GLY A 137 0.71 20.08 -2.19
N ARG A 138 -0.35 20.50 -1.49
CA ARG A 138 -0.26 20.77 -0.05
C ARG A 138 -0.72 19.57 0.75
N VAL A 139 -0.02 19.31 1.85
CA VAL A 139 -0.42 18.32 2.85
C VAL A 139 -0.47 19.01 4.20
N SER A 140 -1.53 18.75 4.96
CA SER A 140 -1.67 19.26 6.31
C SER A 140 -1.37 18.16 7.33
N HIS A 141 -0.55 18.49 8.31
CA HIS A 141 -0.09 17.59 9.36
C HIS A 141 -0.18 18.27 10.73
N PHE A 142 -0.02 17.48 11.79
CA PHE A 142 0.17 17.96 13.14
C PHE A 142 1.62 17.68 13.58
N ASP A 143 2.26 18.66 14.22
CA ASP A 143 3.54 18.46 14.88
C ASP A 143 3.39 17.81 16.26
N SER A 144 4.51 17.63 16.97
CA SER A 144 4.53 17.04 18.30
C SER A 144 3.81 17.87 19.37
N GLN A 145 3.45 19.12 19.07
CA GLN A 145 2.68 20.01 19.95
C GLN A 145 1.21 20.11 19.52
N ASN A 146 0.76 19.23 18.62
CA ASN A 146 -0.56 19.30 17.97
C ASN A 146 -0.82 20.62 17.22
N LYS A 147 0.24 21.34 16.81
CA LYS A 147 0.09 22.51 15.96
C LYS A 147 0.02 22.09 14.50
N ARG A 148 -0.88 22.74 13.78
CA ARG A 148 -1.09 22.53 12.35
C ARG A 148 0.08 23.03 11.54
N ILE A 149 0.61 22.16 10.69
CA ILE A 149 1.68 22.44 9.74
C ILE A 149 1.19 22.11 8.35
N ARG A 150 1.36 23.04 7.42
CA ARG A 150 1.07 22.81 6.01
C ARG A 150 2.37 22.77 5.23
N SER A 151 2.70 21.59 4.71
CA SER A 151 3.88 21.36 3.89
C SER A 151 3.49 21.34 2.41
N LYS A 152 4.44 21.70 1.54
CA LYS A 152 4.34 21.32 0.12
C LYS A 152 4.95 19.93 0.00
N ALA A 153 4.31 19.03 -0.71
CA ALA A 153 4.84 17.69 -0.91
C ALA A 153 4.63 17.24 -2.35
N LEU A 154 5.53 16.38 -2.82
CA LEU A 154 5.38 15.62 -4.04
C LEU A 154 5.59 14.13 -3.72
N VAL A 155 4.92 13.26 -4.45
CA VAL A 155 5.20 11.83 -4.48
C VAL A 155 5.27 11.38 -5.93
N TYR A 156 6.35 10.68 -6.28
CA TYR A 156 6.63 10.16 -7.61
C TYR A 156 6.91 8.66 -7.54
N PHE A 157 6.31 7.90 -8.45
CA PHE A 157 6.51 6.46 -8.59
C PHE A 157 7.12 6.14 -9.94
N CYS A 158 8.00 5.15 -10.01
CA CYS A 158 8.68 4.75 -11.24
C CYS A 158 9.25 3.34 -11.16
N ASP A 159 9.65 2.76 -12.29
CA ASP A 159 10.00 1.33 -12.43
C ASP A 159 11.30 1.09 -13.21
N SER A 160 12.21 2.07 -13.22
CA SER A 160 13.52 1.96 -13.86
C SER A 160 14.66 2.22 -12.87
N ASP A 161 15.89 1.83 -13.25
CA ASP A 161 17.04 1.97 -12.36
C ASP A 161 17.24 3.42 -11.88
N ARG A 162 17.22 3.59 -10.55
CA ARG A 162 17.45 4.82 -9.79
C ARG A 162 16.56 5.97 -10.28
N CYS A 163 15.39 5.66 -10.80
CA CYS A 163 14.45 6.64 -11.35
C CYS A 163 13.88 7.60 -10.28
N ASN A 164 13.95 7.20 -9.02
CA ASN A 164 13.54 8.00 -7.87
C ASN A 164 14.67 8.94 -7.38
N ALA A 165 15.67 9.22 -8.22
CA ALA A 165 16.71 10.22 -8.01
C ALA A 165 16.24 11.64 -8.36
N GLY A 166 17.02 12.65 -7.99
CA GLY A 166 16.77 14.06 -8.36
C GLY A 166 16.11 14.89 -7.26
N SER A 167 16.17 16.21 -7.46
CA SER A 167 15.62 17.25 -6.60
C SER A 167 14.10 17.35 -6.66
N TYR A 168 13.56 18.16 -5.75
CA TYR A 168 12.15 18.57 -5.82
C TYR A 168 11.79 19.08 -7.22
N GLU A 169 12.61 19.96 -7.81
CA GLU A 169 12.32 20.55 -9.13
C GLU A 169 12.49 19.54 -10.28
N ASP A 170 13.45 18.62 -10.18
CA ASP A 170 13.62 17.54 -11.17
C ASP A 170 12.38 16.63 -11.19
N LEU A 171 11.94 16.21 -10.00
CA LEU A 171 10.80 15.32 -9.85
C LEU A 171 9.47 16.02 -10.18
N LYS A 172 9.36 17.31 -9.84
CA LYS A 172 8.22 18.14 -10.18
C LYS A 172 7.97 18.24 -11.67
N GLY A 173 9.02 18.16 -12.50
CA GLY A 173 8.89 18.09 -13.95
C GLY A 173 8.01 16.94 -14.45
N PHE A 174 7.87 15.86 -13.68
CA PHE A 174 6.99 14.73 -14.01
C PHE A 174 5.54 14.93 -13.53
N CYS A 175 5.29 15.90 -12.65
CA CYS A 175 3.98 16.17 -12.07
C CYS A 175 3.18 17.05 -13.04
N LYS A 176 2.30 16.42 -13.82
CA LYS A 176 1.34 17.17 -14.62
C LYS A 176 0.34 17.83 -13.68
N LYS A 177 0.13 19.14 -13.83
CA LYS A 177 -1.00 19.82 -13.18
C LYS A 177 -2.29 19.12 -13.58
N GLN A 178 -2.96 18.52 -12.61
CA GLN A 178 -4.30 18.00 -12.79
C GLN A 178 -5.27 19.01 -12.17
N ASP A 179 -6.34 19.35 -12.89
CA ASP A 179 -7.49 20.03 -12.28
C ASP A 179 -8.22 18.99 -11.44
N THR A 180 -7.78 18.86 -10.19
CA THR A 180 -8.36 17.94 -9.23
C THR A 180 -9.43 18.64 -8.41
N LYS A 181 -10.54 17.92 -8.22
CA LYS A 181 -11.62 18.38 -7.39
C LYS A 181 -11.17 18.36 -5.93
N LEU A 182 -11.10 19.53 -5.31
CA LEU A 182 -10.87 19.64 -3.88
C LEU A 182 -12.13 19.22 -3.11
N ILE A 183 -11.93 18.47 -2.04
CA ILE A 183 -12.95 18.07 -1.09
C ILE A 183 -12.63 18.66 0.28
N ASP A 184 -13.67 18.99 1.03
CA ASP A 184 -13.54 19.52 2.39
C ASP A 184 -13.41 18.37 3.39
N CYS A 185 -12.34 18.43 4.18
CA CYS A 185 -11.97 17.42 5.16
C CYS A 185 -11.96 18.02 6.56
N TYR A 186 -12.24 17.20 7.56
CA TYR A 186 -11.99 17.59 8.95
C TYR A 186 -10.48 17.68 9.20
N GLU A 187 -10.06 18.72 9.90
CA GLU A 187 -8.68 18.96 10.31
C GLU A 187 -8.63 19.01 11.84
N CYS A 188 -8.43 17.85 12.47
CA CYS A 188 -8.46 17.71 13.92
C CYS A 188 -7.55 16.56 14.41
N ALA A 189 -7.03 16.71 15.63
CA ALA A 189 -6.40 15.64 16.39
C ALA A 189 -7.24 15.36 17.65
N ASP A 190 -7.15 14.13 18.15
CA ASP A 190 -7.85 13.60 19.33
C ASP A 190 -8.05 14.64 20.46
N GLY A 191 -9.29 14.80 20.95
CA GLY A 191 -9.65 15.74 22.02
C GLY A 191 -10.38 17.01 21.56
N ASP A 192 -10.26 17.39 20.28
CA ASP A 192 -11.08 18.46 19.71
C ASP A 192 -12.44 17.91 19.23
N LYS A 193 -13.49 18.75 19.26
CA LYS A 193 -14.68 18.46 18.45
C LYS A 193 -14.23 18.49 17.00
N CYS A 194 -14.07 17.31 16.39
CA CYS A 194 -13.90 17.17 14.95
C CYS A 194 -15.21 17.60 14.25
N ASP A 195 -15.47 18.89 14.25
CA ASP A 195 -16.62 19.53 13.65
C ASP A 195 -16.21 20.37 12.43
N ARG A 196 -17.20 20.92 11.73
CA ARG A 196 -16.97 21.69 10.50
C ARG A 196 -16.21 23.00 10.72
N GLY A 197 -15.99 23.45 11.96
CA GLY A 197 -15.26 24.68 12.27
C GLY A 197 -13.75 24.56 12.04
N HIS A 198 -13.23 23.34 11.92
CA HIS A 198 -11.83 23.05 11.61
C HIS A 198 -11.76 22.16 10.37
N SER A 199 -11.73 22.81 9.21
CA SER A 199 -11.62 22.12 7.93
C SER A 199 -10.37 22.51 7.16
N CYS A 200 -9.97 21.62 6.26
CA CYS A 200 -9.02 21.93 5.21
C CYS A 200 -9.49 21.27 3.91
N SER A 201 -9.02 21.80 2.78
CA SER A 201 -9.39 21.28 1.46
C SER A 201 -8.18 20.63 0.80
N GLY A 202 -8.37 19.46 0.23
CA GLY A 202 -7.35 18.70 -0.49
C GLY A 202 -7.99 17.76 -1.51
N GLU A 203 -7.18 17.03 -2.27
CA GLU A 203 -7.69 15.99 -3.19
C GLU A 203 -8.18 14.76 -2.42
N PHE A 204 -7.60 14.53 -1.25
CA PHE A 204 -7.90 13.40 -0.38
C PHE A 204 -8.13 13.89 1.05
N CYS A 205 -9.14 13.32 1.71
CA CYS A 205 -9.24 13.35 3.15
C CYS A 205 -8.41 12.22 3.72
N LEU A 206 -7.63 12.52 4.75
CA LEU A 206 -6.76 11.59 5.43
C LEU A 206 -7.29 11.32 6.83
N LYS A 207 -7.37 10.05 7.21
CA LYS A 207 -7.69 9.63 8.58
C LYS A 207 -6.69 8.60 9.06
N THR A 208 -6.06 8.89 10.20
CA THR A 208 -5.18 7.97 10.91
C THR A 208 -5.81 7.61 12.25
N VAL A 209 -5.90 6.32 12.57
CA VAL A 209 -6.28 5.83 13.89
C VAL A 209 -5.14 4.98 14.44
N THR A 210 -4.43 5.50 15.43
CA THR A 210 -3.36 4.79 16.12
C THR A 210 -3.87 4.25 17.45
N ARG A 211 -3.76 2.95 17.67
CA ARG A 211 -4.06 2.26 18.93
C ARG A 211 -2.75 1.89 19.62
N ILE A 212 -2.53 2.37 20.84
CA ILE A 212 -1.47 1.91 21.72
C ILE A 212 -2.16 1.13 22.84
N ASN A 213 -2.01 -0.19 22.81
CA ASN A 213 -2.85 -1.12 23.57
C ASN A 213 -4.34 -0.83 23.31
N GLU A 214 -5.11 -0.49 24.35
CA GLU A 214 -6.55 -0.21 24.26
C GLU A 214 -6.88 1.27 24.01
N VAL A 215 -5.88 2.17 24.03
CA VAL A 215 -6.09 3.61 23.84
C VAL A 215 -5.92 3.96 22.37
N ALA A 216 -7.00 4.46 21.76
CA ALA A 216 -6.99 4.92 20.37
C ALA A 216 -6.85 6.44 20.30
N GLN A 217 -6.05 6.92 19.34
CA GLN A 217 -5.94 8.32 18.96
C GLN A 217 -6.32 8.48 17.49
N THR A 218 -7.17 9.46 17.19
CA THR A 218 -7.59 9.74 15.81
C THR A 218 -7.03 11.08 15.34
N ILE A 219 -6.50 11.11 14.12
CA ILE A 219 -6.13 12.33 13.41
C ILE A 219 -6.88 12.35 12.09
N ARG A 220 -7.49 13.48 11.77
CA ARG A 220 -8.11 13.76 10.46
C ARG A 220 -7.49 15.01 9.86
N THR A 221 -7.20 14.96 8.56
CA THR A 221 -6.59 16.07 7.83
C THR A 221 -6.88 15.93 6.33
N CYS A 222 -6.26 16.76 5.49
CA CYS A 222 -6.34 16.68 4.04
C CYS A 222 -4.95 16.61 3.41
N SER A 223 -4.91 16.04 2.22
CA SER A 223 -3.69 15.88 1.42
C SER A 223 -4.00 16.08 -0.05
N SER A 224 -3.06 16.69 -0.78
CA SER A 224 -3.08 16.74 -2.26
C SER A 224 -2.32 15.57 -2.88
N ILE A 225 -1.62 14.77 -2.07
CA ILE A 225 -0.92 13.56 -2.53
C ILE A 225 -1.45 12.34 -1.81
N ASN A 226 -1.40 11.19 -2.45
CA ASN A 226 -1.71 9.90 -1.83
C ASN A 226 -0.54 8.95 -2.09
N PRO A 227 0.40 8.82 -1.13
CA PRO A 227 1.47 7.84 -1.24
C PRO A 227 0.90 6.43 -1.45
N LEU A 228 -0.21 6.06 -0.80
CA LEU A 228 -0.82 4.74 -0.93
C LEU A 228 -1.48 4.47 -2.28
N ALA A 229 -1.52 5.44 -3.20
CA ALA A 229 -2.28 5.31 -4.45
C ALA A 229 -1.93 4.08 -5.31
N PRO A 230 -0.67 3.60 -5.38
CA PRO A 230 -0.34 2.38 -6.12
C PRO A 230 -0.77 1.08 -5.43
N VAL A 231 -1.33 1.11 -4.22
CA VAL A 231 -1.77 -0.11 -3.54
C VAL A 231 -3.14 -0.51 -4.08
N LYS A 232 -3.23 -1.68 -4.73
CA LYS A 232 -4.42 -2.11 -5.49
C LYS A 232 -5.67 -2.32 -4.64
N GLU A 233 -5.53 -2.74 -3.38
CA GLU A 233 -6.68 -2.96 -2.52
C GLU A 233 -6.41 -2.62 -1.05
N PHE A 234 -7.20 -1.67 -0.52
CA PHE A 234 -7.57 -1.60 0.90
C PHE A 234 -8.92 -0.86 1.07
N GLY A 235 -10.02 -1.62 1.00
CA GLY A 235 -11.39 -1.23 1.41
C GLY A 235 -12.41 -1.07 0.27
N ASN A 236 -13.66 -1.48 0.51
CA ASN A 236 -14.79 -1.39 -0.45
C ASN A 236 -15.37 0.04 -0.59
N ASP A 237 -14.81 1.03 0.11
CA ASP A 237 -15.49 2.30 0.43
C ASP A 237 -14.79 3.56 -0.12
N LYS A 238 -14.35 3.55 -1.40
CA LYS A 238 -13.65 4.69 -2.05
C LYS A 238 -12.48 5.26 -1.23
N ALA A 239 -11.91 4.41 -0.40
CA ALA A 239 -10.78 4.69 0.45
C ALA A 239 -9.67 3.70 0.12
N ILE A 240 -8.43 4.15 0.25
CA ILE A 240 -7.25 3.29 0.25
C ILE A 240 -6.64 3.40 1.64
N CYS A 241 -6.67 2.30 2.38
CA CYS A 241 -6.10 2.22 3.72
C CYS A 241 -4.76 1.49 3.72
N ALA A 242 -3.99 1.62 4.80
CA ALA A 242 -2.90 0.72 5.15
C ALA A 242 -2.99 0.43 6.64
N HIS A 243 -2.74 -0.82 7.01
CA HIS A 243 -2.72 -1.26 8.40
C HIS A 243 -1.30 -1.64 8.80
N ILE A 244 -0.85 -1.14 9.95
CA ILE A 244 0.44 -1.50 10.55
C ILE A 244 0.16 -2.05 11.93
N GLU A 245 0.86 -3.12 12.26
CA GLU A 245 0.88 -3.66 13.60
C GLU A 245 2.32 -3.90 14.03
N MET A 246 2.67 -3.41 15.22
CA MET A 246 3.96 -3.58 15.86
C MET A 246 3.74 -4.11 17.27
N GLU A 247 4.48 -5.17 17.62
CA GLU A 247 4.51 -5.71 18.97
C GLU A 247 5.93 -5.57 19.52
N ASN A 248 6.07 -4.84 20.62
CA ASN A 248 7.35 -4.65 21.30
C ASN A 248 7.33 -5.37 22.65
N HIS A 249 8.34 -6.20 22.87
CA HIS A 249 8.65 -6.75 24.18
C HIS A 249 9.57 -5.78 24.92
N MET A 250 9.02 -5.06 25.89
CA MET A 250 9.85 -4.42 26.89
C MET A 250 10.33 -5.45 27.89
N TRP A 251 11.53 -5.22 28.43
CA TRP A 251 12.11 -6.05 29.47
C TRP A 251 11.26 -5.96 30.76
N THR A 252 10.27 -6.85 30.85
CA THR A 252 9.32 -6.96 31.96
C THR A 252 9.16 -8.43 32.33
N ARG A 253 8.60 -8.71 33.51
CA ARG A 253 8.31 -10.09 33.95
C ARG A 253 7.09 -10.73 33.28
N LEU A 254 6.44 -10.02 32.35
CA LEU A 254 5.25 -10.51 31.66
C LEU A 254 5.64 -11.34 30.44
N ALA A 255 5.00 -12.49 30.28
CA ALA A 255 5.28 -13.45 29.19
C ALA A 255 4.69 -13.04 27.82
N LYS A 256 3.92 -11.95 27.74
CA LYS A 256 3.25 -11.47 26.52
C LYS A 256 3.83 -10.12 26.07
N PRO A 257 3.75 -9.76 24.78
CA PRO A 257 4.11 -8.41 24.32
C PRO A 257 3.30 -7.40 25.13
N ASN A 258 4.02 -6.47 25.77
CA ASN A 258 3.43 -5.55 26.74
C ASN A 258 3.10 -4.18 26.11
N ILE A 259 3.56 -3.94 24.89
CA ILE A 259 3.13 -2.80 24.06
C ILE A 259 2.77 -3.33 22.68
N ARG A 260 1.50 -3.17 22.33
CA ARG A 260 0.98 -3.38 20.97
C ARG A 260 0.61 -2.02 20.40
N ILE A 261 1.19 -1.68 19.25
CA ILE A 261 0.87 -0.48 18.50
C ILE A 261 0.25 -0.91 17.17
N ALA A 262 -0.99 -0.54 16.93
CA ALA A 262 -1.65 -0.74 15.64
C ALA A 262 -2.02 0.62 15.06
N SER A 263 -1.88 0.82 13.75
CA SER A 263 -2.28 2.07 13.10
C SER A 263 -2.97 1.80 11.76
N ASP A 264 -4.16 2.36 11.62
CA ASP A 264 -4.97 2.36 10.40
C ASP A 264 -4.81 3.74 9.73
N HIS A 265 -4.33 3.79 8.49
CA HIS A 265 -4.07 5.04 7.77
C HIS A 265 -4.78 5.06 6.42
N CYS A 266 -5.76 5.94 6.23
CA CYS A 266 -6.67 5.90 5.08
C CYS A 266 -6.77 7.21 4.32
N TYR A 267 -6.66 7.13 2.99
CA TYR A 267 -6.94 8.20 2.04
C TYR A 267 -8.31 8.00 1.40
N CYS A 268 -9.20 8.99 1.54
CA CYS A 268 -10.56 8.96 0.98
C CYS A 268 -10.74 10.07 -0.06
N GLN A 269 -11.44 9.74 -1.15
CA GLN A 269 -11.85 10.73 -2.17
C GLN A 269 -13.21 11.39 -1.87
N ASP A 270 -13.81 11.05 -0.73
CA ASP A 270 -15.07 11.61 -0.25
C ASP A 270 -15.06 11.79 1.28
N ASN A 271 -16.24 12.00 1.85
CA ASN A 271 -16.40 12.24 3.28
C ASN A 271 -16.28 10.98 4.15
N TYR A 272 -15.96 9.80 3.62
CA TYR A 272 -15.84 8.56 4.41
C TYR A 272 -14.86 8.75 5.58
N CYS A 273 -13.69 9.33 5.32
CA CYS A 273 -12.69 9.66 6.35
C CYS A 273 -13.20 10.71 7.36
N ASN A 274 -14.20 11.50 7.00
CA ASN A 274 -14.81 12.49 7.89
C ASN A 274 -15.90 11.88 8.79
N SER A 275 -16.72 10.95 8.29
CA SER A 275 -17.91 10.44 9.00
C SER A 275 -17.76 9.07 9.65
N ALA A 276 -16.83 8.22 9.19
CA ALA A 276 -16.69 6.88 9.76
C ALA A 276 -15.93 6.94 11.10
N ASN A 277 -16.43 6.24 12.11
CA ASN A 277 -15.58 5.75 13.22
C ASN A 277 -15.13 4.35 12.82
N PHE A 278 -13.82 4.04 12.87
CA PHE A 278 -13.31 2.69 12.64
C PHE A 278 -13.58 1.83 13.89
N LEU A 279 -14.82 1.84 14.36
CA LEU A 279 -15.30 0.87 15.33
C LEU A 279 -15.46 -0.43 14.53
N THR A 280 -14.45 -1.26 14.68
CA THR A 280 -14.36 -2.68 14.33
C THR A 280 -15.67 -3.26 13.77
N LEU A 281 -15.70 -3.52 12.46
CA LEU A 281 -16.77 -4.30 11.81
C LEU A 281 -17.02 -5.64 12.52
N SER A 282 -16.04 -6.17 13.27
CA SER A 282 -16.18 -7.37 14.10
C SER A 282 -17.12 -7.21 15.30
N GLY A 283 -17.37 -5.99 15.80
CA GLY A 283 -18.32 -5.76 16.90
C GLY A 283 -19.79 -5.83 16.46
N MET A 284 -20.08 -5.36 15.24
CA MET A 284 -21.45 -5.33 14.71
C MET A 284 -21.94 -6.71 14.26
N THR A 285 -21.05 -7.55 13.72
CA THR A 285 -21.38 -8.94 13.38
C THR A 285 -21.66 -9.78 14.63
N ILE A 286 -20.95 -9.56 15.74
CA ILE A 286 -21.21 -10.27 17.00
C ILE A 286 -22.57 -9.85 17.60
N ILE A 287 -22.92 -8.56 17.58
CA ILE A 287 -24.21 -8.08 18.10
C ILE A 287 -25.38 -8.62 17.27
N THR A 288 -25.26 -8.64 15.94
CA THR A 288 -26.29 -9.25 15.07
C THR A 288 -26.39 -10.75 15.27
N PHE A 289 -25.27 -11.47 15.45
CA PHE A 289 -25.28 -12.90 15.72
C PHE A 289 -25.90 -13.23 17.10
N ILE A 290 -25.62 -12.44 18.13
CA ILE A 290 -26.23 -12.59 19.47
C ILE A 290 -27.73 -12.29 19.43
N LEU A 291 -28.17 -11.26 18.68
CA LEU A 291 -29.59 -10.95 18.51
C LEU A 291 -30.35 -12.04 17.72
N LEU A 292 -29.69 -12.65 16.72
CA LEU A 292 -30.23 -13.78 15.96
C LEU A 292 -30.31 -15.06 16.79
N LEU A 293 -29.32 -15.35 17.65
CA LEU A 293 -29.36 -16.50 18.55
C LEU A 293 -30.35 -16.30 19.72
N GLY A 294 -30.44 -15.07 20.25
CA GLY A 294 -31.39 -14.72 21.30
C GLY A 294 -32.85 -14.83 20.86
N SER A 295 -33.15 -14.55 19.60
CA SER A 295 -34.50 -14.69 19.03
C SER A 295 -34.90 -16.16 18.77
N THR A 296 -33.93 -17.07 18.60
CA THR A 296 -34.22 -18.51 18.53
C THR A 296 -34.39 -19.19 19.89
N CYS A 297 -33.86 -18.61 20.99
CA CYS A 297 -34.01 -19.17 22.34
C CYS A 297 -35.32 -18.80 23.05
N VAL A 298 -36.14 -17.90 22.49
CA VAL A 298 -37.44 -17.50 23.07
C VAL A 298 -38.62 -18.23 22.37
N MET A 299 -38.34 -19.08 21.38
CA MET A 299 -39.35 -19.87 20.64
C MET A 299 -39.24 -21.40 20.88
N LEU A 300 -38.73 -21.84 22.04
CA LEU A 300 -38.76 -23.24 22.47
C LEU A 300 -39.30 -23.36 23.89
#